data_AF-A0A921MNY0-F1
#
_entry.id   AF-A0A921MNY0-F1
#
_cell.length_a   1.000
_cell.length_b   1.000
_cell.length_c   1.000
_cell.angle_alpha   90.00
_cell.angle_beta   90.00
_cell.angle_gamma   90.00
#
_symmetry.space_group_name_H-M   'P 1'
#
loop_
_entity.id
_entity.type
_entity.pdbx_description
1 polymer ?
#
loop_
_entity_poly.entity_id
_entity_poly.type
_entity_poly.pdbx_seq_one_letter_code
_entity_poly.pdbx_strand_id
1 'polypeptide(L)'
;MSSAEVDAMALAAQAGQADQLEPLWNSQRRLVYKIANSLSGQAAQCGFDADDLVQESYFAFLDAVAAHDPEQGSFSALLATLIRRRFIRLTAEETTTRKPLNQALSLDAPVQGSEGDDLTLGDTVEAPDSAFESVENELYRQQLRAALERALEHIPADQAAAVRGCCLDELSAETVAAQRGTDPARVRQLKRNGIQALRSRCAALGLGQFLEERTDYVSGVGLRRFQRTGIAPVEREVLRREALTRSFLKGSSGGAEKSTA
;
A
#
# COMPACT_ATOMS: atom_id res chain seq x y z
N MET A 1 -43.74 21.91 -21.07
CA MET A 1 -43.39 21.61 -22.46
C MET A 1 -43.83 20.20 -22.78
N SER A 2 -44.38 20.01 -23.97
CA SER A 2 -44.69 18.68 -24.49
C SER A 2 -43.41 17.93 -24.89
N SER A 3 -43.47 16.60 -25.02
CA SER A 3 -42.30 15.83 -25.51
C SER A 3 -41.86 16.30 -26.89
N ALA A 4 -42.82 16.58 -27.78
CA ALA A 4 -42.53 17.03 -29.15
C ALA A 4 -41.81 18.39 -29.20
N GLU A 5 -42.12 19.31 -28.29
CA GLU A 5 -41.40 20.59 -28.17
C GLU A 5 -39.95 20.38 -27.72
N VAL A 6 -39.72 19.46 -26.77
CA VAL A 6 -38.38 19.12 -26.30
C VAL A 6 -37.55 18.50 -27.43
N ASP A 7 -38.14 17.55 -28.17
CA ASP A 7 -37.46 16.88 -29.28
C ASP A 7 -37.13 17.86 -30.41
N ALA A 8 -38.05 18.79 -30.74
CA ALA A 8 -37.81 19.85 -31.73
C ALA A 8 -36.66 20.80 -31.32
N MET A 9 -36.62 21.20 -30.05
CA MET A 9 -35.54 22.04 -29.52
C MET A 9 -34.19 21.31 -29.49
N ALA A 10 -34.20 20.00 -29.23
CA ALA A 10 -32.98 19.18 -29.30
C ALA A 10 -32.43 19.11 -30.73
N LEU A 11 -33.28 18.90 -31.73
CA LEU A 11 -32.88 18.92 -33.15
C LEU A 11 -32.34 20.28 -33.58
N ALA A 12 -32.97 21.37 -33.14
CA ALA A 12 -32.53 22.73 -33.40
C ALA A 12 -31.14 23.00 -32.79
N ALA A 13 -30.93 22.61 -31.53
CA ALA A 13 -29.64 22.70 -30.86
C ALA A 13 -28.57 21.83 -31.55
N GLN A 14 -28.92 20.62 -31.99
CA GLN A 14 -28.04 19.72 -32.74
C GLN A 14 -27.62 20.31 -34.10
N ALA A 15 -28.51 21.06 -34.76
CA ALA A 15 -28.23 21.77 -36.01
C ALA A 15 -27.38 23.05 -35.82
N GLY A 16 -26.93 23.35 -34.60
CA GLY A 16 -26.04 24.47 -34.29
C GLY A 16 -26.73 25.74 -33.77
N GLN A 17 -28.04 25.69 -33.49
CA GLN A 17 -28.76 26.81 -32.88
C GLN A 17 -28.50 26.84 -31.36
N ALA A 18 -27.37 27.42 -30.97
CA ALA A 18 -26.90 27.43 -29.59
C ALA A 18 -27.83 28.15 -28.59
N ASP A 19 -28.66 29.07 -29.08
CA ASP A 19 -29.72 29.76 -28.32
C ASP A 19 -30.78 28.81 -27.77
N GLN A 20 -30.93 27.62 -28.36
CA GLN A 20 -31.87 26.60 -27.91
C GLN A 20 -31.34 25.77 -26.72
N LEU A 21 -30.03 25.78 -26.45
CA LEU A 21 -29.41 24.94 -25.41
C LEU A 21 -29.89 25.30 -24.00
N GLU A 22 -29.92 26.59 -23.66
CA GLU A 22 -30.32 27.04 -22.31
C GLU A 22 -31.81 26.76 -22.03
N PRO A 23 -32.76 27.14 -22.91
CA PRO A 23 -34.17 26.80 -22.72
C PRO A 23 -34.40 25.28 -22.64
N LEU A 24 -33.71 24.50 -23.49
CA LEU A 24 -33.80 23.05 -23.48
C LEU A 24 -33.27 22.47 -22.17
N TRP A 25 -32.10 22.90 -21.70
CA TRP A 25 -31.54 22.48 -20.41
C TRP A 25 -32.51 22.79 -19.26
N ASN A 26 -33.03 24.02 -19.22
CA ASN A 26 -34.01 24.44 -18.20
C ASN A 26 -35.26 23.56 -18.18
N SER A 27 -35.74 23.12 -19.34
CA SER A 27 -36.87 22.19 -19.44
C SER A 27 -36.58 20.82 -18.79
N GLN A 28 -35.33 20.35 -18.85
CA GLN A 28 -34.92 19.04 -18.35
C GLN A 28 -34.41 19.05 -16.90
N ARG A 29 -34.22 20.23 -16.28
CA ARG A 29 -33.67 20.33 -14.91
C ARG A 29 -34.40 19.46 -13.90
N ARG A 30 -35.73 19.39 -13.96
CA ARG A 30 -36.52 18.54 -13.04
C ARG A 30 -36.18 17.05 -13.17
N LEU A 31 -35.94 16.57 -14.40
CA LEU A 31 -35.52 15.20 -14.67
C LEU A 31 -34.10 14.97 -14.13
N VAL A 32 -33.18 15.90 -14.40
CA VAL A 32 -31.80 15.86 -13.92
C VAL A 32 -31.76 15.77 -12.40
N TYR A 33 -32.41 16.69 -11.68
CA TYR A 33 -32.48 16.68 -10.22
C TYR A 33 -33.09 15.40 -9.67
N LYS A 34 -34.14 14.87 -10.31
CA LYS A 34 -34.76 13.61 -9.88
C LYS A 34 -33.79 12.43 -10.00
N ILE A 35 -33.01 12.36 -11.07
CA ILE A 35 -32.02 11.30 -11.26
C ILE A 35 -30.84 11.48 -10.30
N ALA A 36 -30.30 12.69 -10.19
CA ALA A 36 -29.23 13.03 -9.25
C ALA A 36 -29.60 12.65 -7.81
N ASN A 37 -30.79 13.06 -7.34
CA ASN A 37 -31.28 12.70 -6.00
C ASN A 37 -31.51 11.19 -5.82
N SER A 38 -31.85 10.45 -6.88
CA SER A 38 -31.98 8.99 -6.79
C SER A 38 -30.64 8.27 -6.66
N LEU A 39 -29.54 8.92 -7.09
CA LEU A 39 -28.19 8.35 -7.11
C LEU A 39 -27.28 8.93 -6.01
N SER A 40 -27.70 9.99 -5.31
CA SER A 40 -26.89 10.70 -4.32
C SER A 40 -26.39 9.81 -3.19
N GLY A 41 -27.18 8.84 -2.71
CA GLY A 41 -26.74 7.93 -1.65
C GLY A 41 -25.56 7.03 -2.06
N GLN A 42 -25.47 6.64 -3.33
CA GLN A 42 -24.33 5.88 -3.86
C GLN A 42 -23.16 6.80 -4.18
N ALA A 43 -23.45 8.02 -4.66
CA ALA A 43 -22.43 9.01 -5.00
C ALA A 43 -21.71 9.57 -3.76
N ALA A 44 -22.41 9.74 -2.64
CA ALA A 44 -21.85 10.19 -1.37
C ALA A 44 -20.78 9.21 -0.84
N GLN A 45 -20.93 7.91 -1.11
CA GLN A 45 -19.91 6.91 -0.76
C GLN A 45 -18.62 7.05 -1.57
N CYS A 46 -18.67 7.81 -2.66
CA CYS A 46 -17.55 8.13 -3.54
C CYS A 46 -17.12 9.61 -3.43
N GLY A 47 -17.62 10.34 -2.42
CA GLY A 47 -17.27 11.75 -2.18
C GLY A 47 -17.93 12.78 -3.11
N PHE A 48 -19.04 12.43 -3.77
CA PHE A 48 -19.79 13.37 -4.62
C PHE A 48 -21.10 13.80 -3.97
N ASP A 49 -21.39 15.10 -4.07
CA ASP A 49 -22.66 15.69 -3.64
C ASP A 49 -23.67 15.76 -4.79
N ALA A 50 -24.95 16.01 -4.45
CA ALA A 50 -26.02 16.12 -5.45
C ALA A 50 -25.75 17.22 -6.49
N ASP A 51 -25.10 18.32 -6.09
CA ASP A 51 -24.74 19.41 -6.99
C ASP A 51 -23.67 18.99 -8.00
N ASP A 52 -22.70 18.15 -7.59
CA ASP A 52 -21.71 17.57 -8.51
C ASP A 52 -22.40 16.72 -9.57
N LEU A 53 -23.41 15.94 -9.17
CA LEU A 53 -24.19 15.14 -10.12
C LEU A 53 -24.97 16.01 -11.09
N VAL A 54 -25.52 17.14 -10.64
CA VAL A 54 -26.23 18.07 -11.51
C VAL A 54 -25.27 18.69 -12.54
N GLN A 55 -24.07 19.09 -12.11
CA GLN A 55 -23.05 19.64 -12.99
C GLN A 55 -22.56 18.62 -14.01
N GLU A 56 -22.24 17.40 -13.57
CA GLU A 56 -21.81 16.32 -14.47
C GLU A 56 -22.92 15.90 -15.45
N SER A 57 -24.19 16.08 -15.09
CA SER A 57 -25.32 15.81 -15.98
C SER A 57 -25.39 16.78 -17.16
N TYR A 58 -24.78 17.96 -17.06
CA TYR A 58 -24.73 18.91 -18.18
C TYR A 58 -23.93 18.37 -19.37
N PHE A 59 -22.82 17.66 -19.13
CA PHE A 59 -22.08 17.00 -20.22
C PHE A 59 -22.89 15.88 -20.86
N ALA A 60 -23.60 15.07 -20.05
CA ALA A 60 -24.51 14.06 -20.58
C ALA A 60 -25.66 14.68 -21.39
N PHE A 61 -26.06 15.91 -21.06
CA PHE A 61 -27.00 16.70 -21.85
C PHE A 61 -26.43 17.11 -23.20
N LEU A 62 -25.19 17.59 -23.26
CA LEU A 62 -24.53 17.92 -24.53
C LEU A 62 -24.37 16.67 -25.42
N ASP A 63 -23.98 15.53 -24.82
CA ASP A 63 -23.91 14.25 -25.52
C ASP A 63 -25.29 13.82 -26.06
N ALA A 64 -26.35 14.04 -25.26
CA ALA A 64 -27.72 13.75 -25.68
C ALA A 64 -28.15 14.62 -26.86
N VAL A 65 -27.80 15.91 -26.87
CA VAL A 65 -28.10 16.83 -27.99
C VAL A 65 -27.38 16.37 -29.26
N ALA A 66 -26.10 16.01 -29.15
CA ALA A 66 -25.32 15.55 -30.30
C ALA A 66 -25.85 14.23 -30.88
N ALA A 67 -26.35 13.33 -30.05
CA ALA A 67 -26.78 11.98 -30.43
C ALA A 67 -28.31 11.81 -30.56
N HIS A 68 -29.10 12.88 -30.44
CA HIS A 68 -30.56 12.75 -30.45
C HIS A 68 -31.06 12.29 -31.82
N ASP A 69 -31.88 11.25 -31.80
CA ASP A 69 -32.64 10.73 -32.95
C ASP A 69 -34.10 10.50 -32.51
N PRO A 70 -35.06 11.27 -33.04
CA PRO A 70 -36.48 11.12 -32.71
C PRO A 70 -37.07 9.74 -33.02
N GLU A 71 -36.51 9.00 -33.98
CA GLU A 71 -36.99 7.66 -34.33
C GLU A 71 -36.62 6.61 -33.26
N GLN A 72 -35.56 6.87 -32.48
CA GLN A 72 -35.06 5.97 -31.43
C GLN A 72 -35.70 6.22 -30.05
N GLY A 73 -36.46 7.30 -29.89
CA GLY A 73 -37.20 7.64 -28.68
C GLY A 73 -37.08 9.11 -28.28
N SER A 74 -37.71 9.48 -27.16
CA SER A 74 -37.72 10.87 -26.70
C SER A 74 -36.36 11.32 -26.17
N PHE A 75 -36.07 12.60 -26.32
CA PHE A 75 -34.85 13.23 -25.82
C PHE A 75 -34.66 12.99 -24.32
N SER A 76 -35.73 13.15 -23.53
CA SER A 76 -35.70 12.92 -22.08
C SER A 76 -35.30 11.48 -21.72
N ALA A 77 -35.70 10.49 -22.50
CA ALA A 77 -35.32 9.09 -22.26
C ALA A 77 -33.83 8.85 -22.57
N LEU A 78 -33.34 9.41 -23.67
CA LEU A 78 -31.91 9.37 -24.03
C LEU A 78 -31.05 10.04 -22.96
N LEU A 79 -31.42 11.27 -22.58
CA LEU A 79 -30.75 12.04 -21.53
C LEU A 79 -30.69 11.26 -20.22
N ALA A 80 -31.82 10.72 -19.77
CA ALA A 80 -31.88 9.93 -18.53
C ALA A 80 -30.99 8.68 -18.58
N THR A 81 -30.78 8.11 -19.76
CA THR A 81 -29.89 6.95 -19.96
C THR A 81 -28.42 7.37 -19.90
N LEU A 82 -28.05 8.46 -20.58
CA LEU A 82 -26.67 8.96 -20.60
C LEU A 82 -26.22 9.44 -19.22
N ILE A 83 -27.08 10.17 -18.51
CA ILE A 83 -26.88 10.59 -17.12
C ILE A 83 -26.53 9.36 -16.25
N ARG A 84 -27.38 8.33 -16.24
CA ARG A 84 -27.14 7.11 -15.45
C ARG A 84 -25.85 6.38 -15.84
N ARG A 85 -25.56 6.25 -17.14
CA ARG A 85 -24.31 5.61 -17.61
C ARG A 85 -23.08 6.35 -17.11
N ARG A 86 -23.11 7.68 -17.14
CA ARG A 86 -22.02 8.53 -16.66
C ARG A 86 -21.80 8.37 -15.16
N PHE A 87 -22.86 8.33 -14.36
CA PHE A 87 -22.77 8.08 -12.91
C PHE A 87 -22.25 6.70 -12.55
N ILE A 88 -22.71 5.67 -13.26
CA ILE A 88 -22.19 4.32 -13.05
C ILE A 88 -20.68 4.30 -13.35
N ARG A 89 -20.21 4.97 -14.41
CA ARG A 89 -18.77 5.06 -14.70
C ARG A 89 -18.00 5.80 -13.60
N LEU A 90 -18.49 6.96 -13.17
CA LEU A 90 -17.86 7.74 -12.09
C LEU A 90 -17.71 6.89 -10.81
N THR A 91 -18.79 6.23 -10.40
CA THR A 91 -18.79 5.41 -9.17
C THR A 91 -18.09 4.04 -9.34
N ALA A 92 -17.99 3.49 -10.55
CA ALA A 92 -17.28 2.23 -10.83
C ALA A 92 -15.75 2.40 -10.89
N GLU A 93 -15.27 3.49 -11.48
CA GLU A 93 -13.85 3.87 -11.47
C GLU A 93 -13.35 4.22 -10.06
N GLU A 94 -14.28 4.61 -9.17
CA GLU A 94 -14.08 4.83 -7.74
C GLU A 94 -14.05 3.53 -6.91
N THR A 95 -14.89 2.54 -7.22
CA THR A 95 -15.09 1.31 -6.41
C THR A 95 -14.14 0.15 -6.74
N THR A 96 -13.52 0.13 -7.92
CA THR A 96 -12.68 -0.99 -8.38
C THR A 96 -11.26 -0.99 -7.80
N THR A 97 -10.81 0.15 -7.30
CA THR A 97 -9.57 0.30 -6.55
C THR A 97 -9.94 0.74 -5.13
N ARG A 98 -9.35 0.13 -4.09
CA ARG A 98 -9.50 0.56 -2.68
C ARG A 98 -8.89 1.95 -2.50
N LYS A 99 -9.52 2.97 -3.08
CA LYS A 99 -9.05 4.34 -3.10
C LYS A 99 -9.22 4.91 -1.70
N PRO A 100 -8.19 5.59 -1.17
CA PRO A 100 -8.21 6.17 0.18
C PRO A 100 -9.46 7.00 0.45
N LEU A 101 -9.98 7.75 -0.54
CA LEU A 101 -11.19 8.56 -0.41
C LEU A 101 -12.41 7.80 0.15
N ASN A 102 -12.55 6.51 -0.18
CA ASN A 102 -13.75 5.74 0.18
C ASN A 102 -13.55 4.87 1.44
N GLN A 103 -12.33 4.83 1.99
CA GLN A 103 -11.97 3.95 3.13
C GLN A 103 -11.15 4.64 4.22
N ALA A 104 -10.62 5.84 3.97
CA ALA A 104 -9.87 6.58 4.96
C ALA A 104 -10.80 7.15 6.03
N LEU A 105 -10.35 7.09 7.27
CA LEU A 105 -10.95 7.83 8.36
C LEU A 105 -10.30 9.22 8.43
N SER A 106 -11.07 10.22 8.84
CA SER A 106 -10.52 11.54 9.12
C SER A 106 -9.57 11.47 10.31
N LEU A 107 -8.39 12.06 10.20
CA LEU A 107 -7.47 12.20 11.33
C LEU A 107 -8.07 13.12 12.40
N ASP A 108 -8.88 14.10 12.01
CA ASP A 108 -9.56 15.02 12.92
C ASP A 108 -10.79 14.38 13.59
N ALA A 109 -11.11 13.12 13.29
CA ALA A 109 -12.24 12.45 13.95
C ALA A 109 -11.92 12.21 15.44
N PRO A 110 -12.86 12.44 16.36
CA PRO A 110 -12.65 12.23 17.78
C PRO A 110 -12.49 10.73 18.10
N VAL A 111 -11.66 10.43 19.09
CA VAL A 111 -11.51 9.06 19.60
C VAL A 111 -12.72 8.70 20.46
N GLN A 112 -13.42 7.62 20.12
CA GLN A 112 -14.59 7.16 20.89
C GLN A 112 -14.20 6.77 22.32
N GLY A 113 -14.89 7.35 23.31
CA GLY A 113 -14.66 7.06 24.74
C GLY A 113 -13.60 7.94 25.41
N SER A 114 -13.06 8.95 24.72
CA SER A 114 -12.27 10.02 25.33
C SER A 114 -13.18 10.91 26.19
N GLU A 115 -12.89 11.05 27.49
CA GLU A 115 -13.49 12.08 28.36
C GLU A 115 -12.85 13.44 28.05
N GLY A 116 -13.17 14.00 26.88
CA GLY A 116 -12.68 15.29 26.41
C GLY A 116 -12.67 15.36 24.87
N ASP A 117 -13.13 16.50 24.33
CA ASP A 117 -13.23 16.78 22.89
C ASP A 117 -11.88 17.01 22.19
N ASP A 118 -10.76 16.93 22.92
CA ASP A 118 -9.45 17.37 22.40
C ASP A 118 -8.60 16.25 21.77
N LEU A 119 -8.98 14.97 21.88
CA LEU A 119 -8.18 13.85 21.35
C LEU A 119 -8.75 13.33 20.02
N THR A 120 -7.98 13.52 18.95
CA THR A 120 -8.32 13.08 17.59
C THR A 120 -7.62 11.78 17.22
N LEU A 121 -8.10 11.09 16.17
CA LEU A 121 -7.42 9.91 15.63
C LEU A 121 -5.99 10.26 15.20
N GLY A 122 -5.76 11.45 14.65
CA GLY A 122 -4.44 11.95 14.25
C GLY A 122 -3.44 11.97 15.39
N ASP A 123 -3.88 12.35 16.59
CA ASP A 123 -3.03 12.38 17.79
C ASP A 123 -2.61 10.98 18.27
N THR A 124 -3.30 9.93 17.82
CA THR A 124 -2.99 8.53 18.16
C THR A 124 -2.11 7.83 17.12
N VAL A 125 -1.91 8.44 15.95
CA VAL A 125 -1.08 7.85 14.90
C VAL A 125 0.40 8.14 15.20
N GLU A 126 1.15 7.07 15.44
CA GLU A 126 2.60 7.15 15.66
C GLU A 126 3.31 7.61 14.39
N ALA A 127 4.24 8.57 14.54
CA ALA A 127 5.09 8.99 13.44
C ALA A 127 6.07 7.86 13.10
N PRO A 128 6.26 7.52 11.80
CA PRO A 128 7.10 6.39 11.40
C PRO A 128 8.58 6.56 11.77
N ASP A 129 9.03 7.80 12.04
CA ASP A 129 10.40 8.12 12.42
C ASP A 129 10.38 9.11 13.60
N SER A 130 10.28 8.60 14.82
CA SER A 130 10.57 9.43 16.00
C SER A 130 12.04 9.87 15.94
N ALA A 131 12.31 11.18 16.09
CA ALA A 131 13.68 11.71 16.03
C ALA A 131 14.64 11.06 17.06
N PHE A 132 14.09 10.53 18.16
CA PHE A 132 14.83 9.80 19.17
C PHE A 132 15.19 8.38 18.73
N GLU A 133 14.25 7.67 18.09
CA GLU A 133 14.52 6.35 17.51
C GLU A 133 15.57 6.42 16.39
N SER A 134 15.63 7.54 15.65
CA SER A 134 16.60 7.74 14.57
C SER A 134 18.06 7.74 15.07
N VAL A 135 18.33 8.36 16.22
CA VAL A 135 19.69 8.47 16.78
C VAL A 135 20.15 7.15 17.39
N GLU A 136 19.28 6.47 18.14
CA GLU A 136 19.58 5.14 18.71
C GLU A 136 19.78 4.10 17.61
N ASN A 137 18.92 4.12 16.58
CA ASN A 137 19.07 3.23 15.42
C ASN A 137 20.36 3.49 14.65
N GLU A 138 20.80 4.74 14.51
CA GLU A 138 22.06 5.06 13.82
C GLU A 138 23.27 4.56 14.60
N LEU A 139 23.32 4.81 15.92
CA LEU A 139 24.38 4.29 16.79
C LEU A 139 24.41 2.75 16.77
N TYR A 140 23.24 2.11 16.84
CA TYR A 140 23.11 0.67 16.71
C TYR A 140 23.62 0.16 15.36
N ARG A 141 23.22 0.78 14.24
CA ARG A 141 23.68 0.40 12.89
C ARG A 141 25.20 0.49 12.77
N GLN A 142 25.81 1.52 13.35
CA GLN A 142 27.27 1.67 13.38
C GLN A 142 27.93 0.55 14.19
N GLN A 143 27.41 0.23 15.37
CA GLN A 143 27.91 -0.87 16.21
C GLN A 143 27.76 -2.24 15.53
N LEU A 144 26.61 -2.49 14.90
CA LEU A 144 26.34 -3.71 14.14
C LEU A 144 27.29 -3.83 12.94
N ARG A 145 27.49 -2.76 12.18
CA ARG A 145 28.43 -2.71 11.06
C ARG A 145 29.85 -3.07 11.53
N ALA A 146 30.31 -2.46 12.62
CA ALA A 146 31.62 -2.74 13.19
C ALA A 146 31.76 -4.20 13.68
N ALA A 147 30.72 -4.76 14.28
CA ALA A 147 30.70 -6.16 14.69
C ALA A 147 30.75 -7.13 13.48
N LEU A 148 29.99 -6.84 12.42
CA LEU A 148 30.02 -7.62 11.19
C LEU A 148 31.40 -7.54 10.51
N GLU A 149 32.02 -6.37 10.43
CA GLU A 149 33.36 -6.22 9.86
C GLU A 149 34.41 -7.05 10.63
N ARG A 150 34.41 -6.98 11.97
CA ARG A 150 35.27 -7.85 12.80
C ARG A 150 34.99 -9.34 12.59
N ALA A 151 33.72 -9.72 12.45
CA ALA A 151 33.35 -11.11 12.19
C ALA A 151 33.87 -11.60 10.84
N LEU A 152 33.90 -10.73 9.82
CA LEU A 152 34.45 -11.04 8.50
C LEU A 152 35.97 -11.28 8.51
N GLU A 153 36.72 -10.68 9.44
CA GLU A 153 38.15 -10.95 9.62
C GLU A 153 38.44 -12.40 10.05
N HIS A 154 37.44 -13.08 10.61
CA HIS A 154 37.58 -14.43 11.15
C HIS A 154 37.21 -15.54 10.15
N ILE A 155 36.80 -15.20 8.93
CA ILE A 155 36.49 -16.16 7.86
C ILE A 155 37.47 -15.97 6.68
N PRO A 156 37.60 -16.94 5.75
CA PRO A 156 38.51 -16.81 4.62
C PRO A 156 38.25 -15.55 3.80
N ALA A 157 39.32 -14.84 3.42
CA ALA A 157 39.26 -13.52 2.78
C ALA A 157 38.34 -13.48 1.54
N ASP A 158 38.34 -14.54 0.72
CA ASP A 158 37.47 -14.62 -0.46
C ASP A 158 35.98 -14.70 -0.13
N GLN A 159 35.66 -15.38 0.97
CA GLN A 159 34.29 -15.48 1.50
C GLN A 159 33.91 -14.15 2.15
N ALA A 160 34.81 -13.54 2.93
CA ALA A 160 34.61 -12.23 3.53
C ALA A 160 34.27 -11.17 2.48
N ALA A 161 35.05 -11.08 1.41
CA ALA A 161 34.83 -10.13 0.32
C ALA A 161 33.50 -10.38 -0.40
N ALA A 162 33.10 -11.64 -0.61
CA ALA A 162 31.82 -11.97 -1.24
C ALA A 162 30.63 -11.63 -0.34
N VAL A 163 30.74 -11.83 0.98
CA VAL A 163 29.71 -11.45 1.94
C VAL A 163 29.63 -9.94 2.08
N ARG A 164 30.76 -9.22 2.14
CA ARG A 164 30.79 -7.75 2.21
C ARG A 164 30.08 -7.13 1.01
N GLY A 165 30.52 -7.44 -0.21
CA GLY A 165 29.91 -6.88 -1.41
C GLY A 165 28.42 -7.20 -1.55
N CYS A 166 28.01 -8.46 -1.33
CA CYS A 166 26.63 -8.88 -1.59
C CYS A 166 25.63 -8.59 -0.45
N CYS A 167 26.08 -8.38 0.78
CA CYS A 167 25.19 -8.28 1.95
C CYS A 167 25.34 -6.96 2.72
N LEU A 168 26.53 -6.36 2.70
CA LEU A 168 26.81 -5.11 3.40
C LEU A 168 26.80 -3.91 2.45
N ASP A 169 27.26 -4.10 1.21
CA ASP A 169 27.30 -3.04 0.19
C ASP A 169 26.17 -3.16 -0.84
N GLU A 170 25.28 -4.15 -0.66
CA GLU A 170 24.08 -4.39 -1.49
C GLU A 170 24.35 -4.55 -3.00
N LEU A 171 25.57 -4.93 -3.37
CA LEU A 171 25.95 -5.16 -4.75
C LEU A 171 25.40 -6.50 -5.26
N SER A 172 25.10 -6.54 -6.56
CA SER A 172 24.74 -7.80 -7.22
C SER A 172 25.95 -8.75 -7.27
N ALA A 173 25.68 -10.06 -7.33
CA ALA A 173 26.75 -11.06 -7.45
C ALA A 173 27.54 -10.87 -8.76
N GLU A 174 26.89 -10.36 -9.80
CA GLU A 174 27.43 -10.01 -11.11
C GLU A 174 28.42 -8.85 -11.00
N THR A 175 28.06 -7.78 -10.28
CA THR A 175 28.94 -6.62 -10.04
C THR A 175 30.18 -7.02 -9.23
N VAL A 176 29.99 -7.80 -8.16
CA VAL A 176 31.10 -8.28 -7.31
C VAL A 176 32.02 -9.22 -8.11
N ALA A 177 31.46 -10.05 -8.98
CA ALA A 177 32.21 -10.94 -9.85
C ALA A 177 33.08 -10.17 -10.86
N ALA A 178 32.51 -9.16 -11.52
CA ALA A 178 33.21 -8.29 -12.45
C ALA A 178 34.38 -7.54 -11.76
N GLN A 179 34.15 -6.96 -10.58
CA GLN A 179 35.19 -6.26 -9.80
C GLN A 179 36.35 -7.15 -9.40
N ARG A 180 36.10 -8.45 -9.20
CA ARG A 180 37.08 -9.42 -8.70
C ARG A 180 37.68 -10.29 -9.81
N GLY A 181 37.24 -10.14 -11.07
CA GLY A 181 37.68 -10.99 -12.18
C GLY A 181 37.31 -12.47 -12.01
N THR A 182 36.15 -12.76 -11.42
CA THR A 182 35.65 -14.12 -11.14
C THR A 182 34.27 -14.34 -11.78
N ASP A 183 33.80 -15.59 -11.79
CA ASP A 183 32.45 -15.96 -12.23
C ASP A 183 31.37 -15.65 -11.16
N PRO A 184 30.17 -15.14 -11.53
CA PRO A 184 29.08 -14.89 -10.59
C PRO A 184 28.62 -16.11 -9.79
N ALA A 185 28.66 -17.33 -10.34
CA ALA A 185 28.28 -18.53 -9.59
C ALA A 185 29.28 -18.80 -8.45
N ARG A 186 30.56 -18.55 -8.69
CA ARG A 186 31.59 -18.62 -7.65
C ARG A 186 31.37 -17.60 -6.54
N VAL A 187 30.96 -16.37 -6.85
CA VAL A 187 30.60 -15.35 -5.84
C VAL A 187 29.43 -15.82 -4.97
N ARG A 188 28.35 -16.37 -5.57
CA ARG A 188 27.21 -16.92 -4.81
C ARG A 188 27.64 -18.08 -3.89
N GLN A 189 28.54 -18.94 -4.35
CA GLN A 189 29.09 -20.02 -3.55
C GLN A 189 29.92 -19.50 -2.37
N LEU A 190 30.82 -18.55 -2.62
CA LEU A 190 31.64 -17.91 -1.58
C LEU A 190 30.77 -17.20 -0.53
N LYS A 191 29.74 -16.46 -0.96
CA LYS A 191 28.74 -15.85 -0.07
C LYS A 191 28.07 -16.89 0.82
N ARG A 192 27.56 -17.99 0.22
CA ARG A 192 26.88 -19.05 0.98
C ARG A 192 27.80 -19.66 2.04
N ASN A 193 29.04 -19.98 1.65
CA ASN A 193 30.02 -20.58 2.56
C ASN A 193 30.44 -19.60 3.66
N GLY A 194 30.63 -18.32 3.33
CA GLY A 194 30.94 -17.27 4.30
C GLY A 194 29.84 -17.08 5.33
N ILE A 195 28.57 -17.01 4.89
CA ILE A 195 27.42 -16.94 5.81
C ILE A 195 27.37 -18.18 6.71
N GLN A 196 27.64 -19.37 6.18
CA GLN A 196 27.65 -20.59 6.99
C GLN A 196 28.78 -20.58 8.03
N ALA A 197 29.97 -20.10 7.67
CA ALA A 197 31.11 -19.97 8.58
C ALA A 197 30.86 -18.92 9.69
N LEU A 198 30.18 -17.83 9.37
CA LEU A 198 29.74 -16.84 10.37
C LEU A 198 28.69 -17.43 11.31
N ARG A 199 27.73 -18.20 10.78
CA ARG A 199 26.67 -18.84 11.58
C ARG A 199 27.22 -19.85 12.59
N SER A 200 28.18 -20.68 12.19
CA SER A 200 28.76 -21.67 13.11
C SER A 200 29.53 -21.04 14.27
N ARG A 201 29.98 -19.80 14.11
CA ARG A 201 30.75 -19.04 15.11
C ARG A 201 30.00 -17.83 15.68
N CYS A 202 28.69 -17.75 15.43
CA CYS A 202 27.86 -16.59 15.78
C CYS A 202 27.97 -16.19 17.27
N ALA A 203 27.94 -17.19 18.16
CA ALA A 203 28.09 -16.99 19.61
C ALA A 203 29.49 -16.48 19.98
N ALA A 204 30.54 -17.08 19.42
CA ALA A 204 31.94 -16.69 19.67
C ALA A 204 32.28 -15.30 19.11
N LEU A 205 31.60 -14.87 18.04
CA LEU A 205 31.79 -13.57 17.40
C LEU A 205 30.92 -12.46 18.02
N GLY A 206 30.17 -12.76 19.09
CA GLY A 206 29.30 -11.79 19.76
C GLY A 206 28.14 -11.29 18.90
N LEU A 207 27.87 -11.91 17.74
CA LEU A 207 26.80 -11.47 16.83
C LEU A 207 25.40 -11.75 17.38
N GLY A 208 25.30 -12.65 18.37
CA GLY A 208 24.05 -12.98 19.04
C GLY A 208 23.40 -11.80 19.78
N GLN A 209 24.19 -10.82 20.25
CA GLN A 209 23.66 -9.66 20.98
C GLN A 209 22.80 -8.75 20.09
N PHE A 210 23.09 -8.70 18.80
CA PHE A 210 22.37 -7.87 17.84
C PHE A 210 21.08 -8.52 17.32
N LEU A 211 20.82 -9.79 17.66
CA LEU A 211 19.58 -10.47 17.27
C LEU A 211 18.36 -9.87 17.99
N GLU A 212 18.54 -9.38 19.22
CA GLU A 212 17.46 -8.88 20.09
C GLU A 212 16.79 -7.63 19.50
N GLU A 213 17.57 -6.71 18.92
CA GLU A 213 17.08 -5.41 18.44
C GLU A 213 16.42 -5.47 17.04
N ARG A 214 16.67 -6.49 16.22
CA ARG A 214 15.94 -6.74 14.95
C ARG A 214 14.78 -7.71 15.11
N THR A 215 14.50 -8.13 16.34
CA THR A 215 13.38 -9.02 16.63
C THR A 215 12.10 -8.19 16.59
N ASP A 216 11.36 -8.27 15.48
CA ASP A 216 10.10 -7.56 15.32
C ASP A 216 8.99 -8.24 16.15
N TYR A 217 8.98 -7.90 17.45
CA TYR A 217 8.02 -8.37 18.45
C TYR A 217 6.58 -7.94 18.15
N VAL A 218 6.41 -6.96 17.26
CA VAL A 218 5.12 -6.38 16.85
C VAL A 218 4.70 -6.82 15.44
N SER A 219 5.49 -7.60 14.70
CA SER A 219 5.08 -8.11 13.39
C SER A 219 3.88 -9.07 13.47
N GLY A 220 2.83 -8.79 12.71
CA GLY A 220 1.68 -9.68 12.60
C GLY A 220 0.77 -9.69 13.84
N VAL A 221 0.63 -8.52 14.49
CA VAL A 221 -0.46 -8.24 15.43
C VAL A 221 -1.81 -8.43 14.75
N GLY A 222 -2.73 -9.12 15.41
CA GLY A 222 -4.10 -9.23 14.93
C GLY A 222 -4.95 -10.15 15.80
N LEU A 223 -6.06 -9.62 16.32
CA LEU A 223 -7.01 -10.34 17.18
C LEU A 223 -7.43 -11.69 16.59
N ARG A 224 -7.69 -11.74 15.27
CA ARG A 224 -8.05 -12.97 14.55
C ARG A 224 -6.95 -14.03 14.58
N ARG A 225 -5.67 -13.61 14.49
CA ARG A 225 -4.54 -14.53 14.51
C ARG A 225 -4.30 -15.09 15.92
N PHE A 226 -4.45 -14.24 16.94
CA PHE A 226 -4.40 -14.64 18.34
C PHE A 226 -5.52 -15.64 18.66
N GLN A 227 -6.78 -15.36 18.31
CA GLN A 227 -7.91 -16.28 18.51
C GLN A 227 -7.71 -17.64 17.84
N ARG A 228 -7.02 -17.69 16.69
CA ARG A 228 -6.74 -18.94 15.96
C ARG A 228 -5.57 -19.74 16.54
N THR A 229 -4.50 -19.07 16.96
CA THR A 229 -3.22 -19.71 17.32
C THR A 229 -2.98 -19.80 18.82
N GLY A 230 -3.68 -18.99 19.63
CA GLY A 230 -3.49 -18.88 21.07
C GLY A 230 -2.16 -18.24 21.48
N ILE A 231 -1.36 -17.73 20.53
CA ILE A 231 0.00 -17.25 20.76
C ILE A 231 0.07 -15.75 20.46
N ALA A 232 0.49 -14.96 21.43
CA ALA A 232 0.72 -13.53 21.25
C ALA A 232 1.94 -13.28 20.33
N PRO A 233 2.00 -12.12 19.61
CA PRO A 233 3.14 -11.79 18.74
C PRO A 233 4.50 -11.90 19.44
N VAL A 234 4.58 -11.42 20.69
CA VAL A 234 5.76 -11.49 21.54
C VAL A 234 6.12 -12.95 21.85
N GLU A 235 5.16 -13.77 22.29
CA GLU A 235 5.37 -15.19 22.61
C GLU A 235 5.86 -15.99 21.40
N ARG A 236 5.28 -15.74 20.21
CA ARG A 236 5.71 -16.38 18.97
C ARG A 236 7.18 -16.09 18.68
N GLU A 237 7.58 -14.85 18.86
CA GLU A 237 8.92 -14.42 18.51
C GLU A 237 9.94 -14.88 19.56
N VAL A 238 9.57 -14.93 20.84
CA VAL A 238 10.34 -15.60 21.90
C VAL A 238 10.57 -17.08 21.56
N LEU A 239 9.53 -17.81 21.13
CA LEU A 239 9.66 -19.20 20.72
C LEU A 239 10.59 -19.38 19.50
N ARG A 240 10.51 -18.46 18.53
CA ARG A 240 11.39 -18.44 17.36
C ARG A 240 12.85 -18.20 17.77
N ARG A 241 13.10 -17.29 18.70
CA ARG A 241 14.42 -17.02 19.29
C ARG A 241 14.96 -18.23 20.02
N GLU A 242 14.17 -18.88 20.88
CA GLU A 242 14.60 -20.11 21.55
C GLU A 242 15.02 -21.18 20.55
N ALA A 243 14.26 -21.35 19.47
CA ALA A 243 14.61 -22.31 18.41
C ALA A 243 15.93 -21.94 17.71
N LEU A 244 16.15 -20.66 17.40
CA LEU A 244 17.39 -20.17 16.80
C LEU A 244 18.59 -20.35 17.74
N THR A 245 18.47 -19.94 19.00
CA THR A 245 19.50 -20.12 20.03
C THR A 245 19.84 -21.59 20.23
N ARG A 246 18.84 -22.48 20.31
CA ARG A 246 19.06 -23.94 20.39
C ARG A 246 19.76 -24.48 19.15
N SER A 247 19.44 -23.97 17.95
CA SER A 247 20.12 -24.37 16.72
C SER A 247 21.59 -23.93 16.69
N PHE A 248 21.90 -22.73 17.19
CA PHE A 248 23.27 -22.21 17.28
C PHE A 248 24.09 -22.96 18.34
N LEU A 249 23.49 -23.25 19.51
CA LEU A 249 24.14 -24.03 20.56
C LEU A 249 24.45 -25.47 20.12
N LYS A 250 23.54 -26.12 19.38
CA LYS A 250 23.78 -27.44 18.77
C LYS A 250 24.90 -27.43 17.72
N GLY A 251 25.06 -26.32 16.98
CA GLY A 251 26.17 -26.16 16.04
C GLY A 251 27.54 -26.03 16.72
N SER A 252 27.58 -25.49 17.94
CA SER A 252 28.83 -25.32 18.72
C SER A 252 29.30 -26.61 19.40
N SER A 253 28.41 -27.55 19.72
CA SER A 253 28.77 -28.80 20.39
C SER A 253 29.30 -29.89 19.44
N GLY A 254 29.01 -29.81 18.13
CA GLY A 254 29.42 -30.82 17.15
C GLY A 254 30.88 -30.75 16.67
N GLY A 255 31.64 -29.75 17.10
CA GLY A 255 33.04 -29.52 16.68
C GLY A 255 34.11 -30.03 17.63
N ALA A 256 33.76 -30.43 18.86
CA ALA A 256 34.75 -30.72 19.91
C ALA A 256 35.15 -32.22 20.03
N GLU A 257 34.49 -33.15 19.34
CA GLU A 257 34.71 -34.61 19.55
C GLU A 257 35.45 -35.33 18.41
N LYS A 258 36.01 -34.62 17.42
CA LYS A 258 36.81 -35.27 16.35
C LYS A 258 38.26 -34.78 16.35
N SER A 259 38.99 -35.01 17.44
CA SER A 259 40.45 -34.91 17.46
C SER A 259 41.08 -35.70 18.60
N THR A 260 40.80 -37.00 18.71
CA THR A 260 41.68 -37.98 19.35
C THR A 260 41.33 -39.38 18.85
N ALA A 261 42.02 -39.80 17.79
CA ALA A 261 42.29 -41.20 17.46
C ALA A 261 43.54 -41.21 16.57
#